data_AF-A0AAW2CH13-F1
#
_entry.id   AF-A0AAW2CH13-F1
#
_cell.length_a   1.000
_cell.length_b   1.000
_cell.length_c   1.000
_cell.angle_alpha   90.00
_cell.angle_beta   90.00
_cell.angle_gamma   90.00
#
_symmetry.space_group_name_H-M   'P 1'
#
loop_
_entity.id
_entity.type
_entity.pdbx_description
1 polymer ?
#
loop_
_entity_poly.entity_id
_entity_poly.type
_entity_poly.pdbx_seq_one_letter_code
_entity_poly.pdbx_strand_id
1 'polypeptide(L)'
;MENTIPAYAPPALSFSANTWENMVDPSHVEIPFVSTWREGMNLWKGLTFANKVKVQRALVSCALNENKHFMITRSTTKKLCAKCVDESCKWYVCAVLKPNLHGLWIVTVYVGPHTCIPTGVRNDGRMMTCNFIAADILQKLCEDHTTPVKYLRSMIESKYQGHKPSYYKVWDAKQKAIGKMFGNWEESYQRLQKLLMAYIDQDSTTQVFYRTKPTSEDDTVILHYVYWSFGPSIAGFKYCKPVISIDGTHLYGKYQGKLLVAMATDANNKVFPLAFAVVDCESGSSWRWFLKCLRDTIGHVIPDEGICIISDRHLGIKNAIANWPRGEDGRPRVFHRYCLRHVASNFNTHYQNSTLKSAALKAGYAT
;
A
#
# COMPACT_ATOMS: atom_id res chain seq x y z
N MET A 1 50.14 -16.40 8.64
CA MET A 1 48.88 -16.81 9.28
C MET A 1 47.77 -16.19 8.46
N GLU A 2 47.00 -17.01 7.76
CA GLU A 2 46.07 -16.62 6.71
C GLU A 2 44.82 -15.91 7.27
N ASN A 3 44.45 -14.80 6.61
CA ASN A 3 43.19 -14.09 6.77
C ASN A 3 42.08 -14.87 6.04
N THR A 4 41.28 -15.64 6.78
CA THR A 4 40.02 -16.19 6.25
C THR A 4 38.84 -15.39 6.78
N ILE A 5 38.39 -14.43 5.96
CA ILE A 5 37.04 -13.85 6.07
C ILE A 5 36.06 -14.98 5.73
N PRO A 6 35.10 -15.32 6.60
CA PRO A 6 34.07 -16.29 6.23
C PRO A 6 33.20 -15.66 5.13
N ALA A 7 33.36 -16.17 3.90
CA ALA A 7 32.51 -15.83 2.78
C ALA A 7 31.07 -16.22 3.14
N TYR A 8 30.15 -15.29 2.98
CA TYR A 8 28.71 -15.55 3.10
C TYR A 8 28.32 -16.58 2.05
N ALA A 9 28.12 -17.83 2.49
CA ALA A 9 27.55 -18.86 1.64
C ALA A 9 26.06 -18.53 1.44
N PRO A 10 25.56 -18.51 0.19
CA PRO A 10 24.13 -18.39 -0.04
C PRO A 10 23.39 -19.50 0.72
N PRO A 11 22.16 -19.25 1.21
CA PRO A 11 21.36 -20.26 1.89
C PRO A 11 21.30 -21.56 1.08
N ALA A 12 21.30 -22.70 1.76
CA ALA A 12 21.13 -24.00 1.12
C ALA A 12 19.91 -23.97 0.17
N LEU A 13 19.99 -24.66 -0.98
CA LEU A 13 18.91 -24.75 -1.98
C LEU A 13 17.56 -25.20 -1.38
N SER A 14 17.56 -25.83 -0.21
CA SER A 14 16.35 -26.17 0.54
C SER A 14 15.56 -24.94 1.05
N PHE A 15 16.21 -23.78 1.21
CA PHE A 15 15.57 -22.53 1.63
C PHE A 15 14.72 -21.91 0.51
N SER A 16 15.07 -22.15 -0.77
CA SER A 16 14.29 -21.74 -1.94
C SER A 16 13.40 -22.84 -2.53
N ALA A 17 13.57 -24.09 -2.08
CA ALA A 17 12.80 -25.22 -2.61
C ALA A 17 11.31 -25.20 -2.24
N ASN A 18 10.93 -24.53 -1.14
CA ASN A 18 9.56 -24.55 -0.60
C ASN A 18 8.87 -23.18 -0.63
N THR A 19 9.07 -22.39 -1.69
CA THR A 19 8.17 -21.26 -1.95
C THR A 19 6.80 -21.79 -2.37
N TRP A 20 5.72 -21.11 -1.98
CA TRP A 20 4.33 -21.38 -2.40
C TRP A 20 4.16 -21.54 -3.93
N GLU A 21 5.14 -21.09 -4.72
CA GLU A 21 5.17 -21.16 -6.18
C GLU A 21 5.51 -22.56 -6.71
N ASN A 22 6.07 -23.46 -5.89
CA ASN A 22 6.48 -24.83 -6.31
C ASN A 22 5.48 -25.93 -5.93
N MET A 23 4.32 -25.59 -5.34
CA MET A 23 3.21 -26.53 -5.27
C MET A 23 2.54 -26.60 -6.65
N VAL A 24 3.04 -27.50 -7.50
CA VAL A 24 2.28 -27.97 -8.66
C VAL A 24 1.07 -28.72 -8.11
N ASP A 25 -0.03 -28.00 -7.93
CA ASP A 25 -1.34 -28.60 -7.76
C ASP A 25 -1.68 -29.35 -9.06
N PRO A 26 -1.76 -30.69 -9.07
CA PRO A 26 -2.17 -31.45 -10.23
C PRO A 26 -3.69 -31.48 -10.39
N SER A 27 -4.45 -30.65 -9.64
CA SER A 27 -5.87 -30.48 -9.87
C SER A 27 -6.08 -29.92 -11.27
N HIS A 28 -6.52 -30.83 -12.14
CA HIS A 28 -7.13 -30.67 -13.45
C HIS A 28 -6.76 -29.39 -14.21
N VAL A 29 -6.16 -29.56 -15.40
CA VAL A 29 -6.22 -28.54 -16.45
C VAL A 29 -7.70 -28.33 -16.82
N GLU A 30 -8.43 -27.60 -15.98
CA GLU A 30 -9.74 -27.06 -16.27
C GLU A 30 -9.49 -26.05 -17.38
N ILE A 31 -9.87 -26.41 -18.60
CA ILE A 31 -9.88 -25.46 -19.70
C ILE A 31 -10.84 -24.35 -19.27
N PRO A 32 -10.36 -23.12 -19.01
CA PRO A 32 -11.25 -22.07 -18.56
C PRO A 32 -12.32 -21.86 -19.61
N PHE A 33 -13.59 -21.84 -19.21
CA PHE A 33 -14.67 -21.51 -20.14
C PHE A 33 -14.48 -20.07 -20.62
N VAL A 34 -13.84 -19.92 -21.77
CA VAL A 34 -13.57 -18.62 -22.38
C VAL A 34 -14.89 -18.11 -22.95
N SER A 35 -15.26 -16.90 -22.53
CA SER A 35 -16.33 -16.12 -23.19
C SER A 35 -16.23 -16.28 -24.72
N THR A 36 -17.34 -16.61 -25.39
CA THR A 36 -17.31 -16.73 -26.86
C THR A 36 -17.06 -15.39 -27.54
N TRP A 37 -17.30 -14.29 -26.83
CA TRP A 37 -16.94 -12.95 -27.27
C TRP A 37 -15.46 -12.64 -27.00
N ARG A 38 -14.78 -12.08 -28.00
CA ARG A 38 -13.40 -11.56 -27.94
C ARG A 38 -13.38 -10.05 -28.22
N GLU A 39 -12.36 -9.37 -27.74
CA GLU A 39 -12.20 -7.92 -27.95
C GLU A 39 -12.10 -7.62 -29.46
N GLY A 40 -12.89 -6.65 -29.93
CA GLY A 40 -13.06 -6.35 -31.36
C GLY A 40 -14.26 -7.01 -32.04
N MET A 41 -14.92 -7.99 -31.41
CA MET A 41 -16.13 -8.60 -31.96
C MET A 41 -17.38 -7.75 -31.67
N ASN A 42 -18.32 -7.75 -32.61
CA ASN A 42 -19.67 -7.23 -32.38
C ASN A 42 -20.47 -8.17 -31.48
N LEU A 43 -21.53 -7.64 -30.87
CA LEU A 43 -22.47 -8.45 -30.09
C LEU A 43 -23.50 -9.12 -31.00
N TRP A 44 -23.90 -10.34 -30.68
CA TRP A 44 -25.04 -11.02 -31.29
C TRP A 44 -25.71 -11.97 -30.30
N LYS A 45 -26.89 -12.46 -30.67
CA LYS A 45 -27.69 -13.39 -29.86
C LYS A 45 -26.97 -14.74 -29.74
N GLY A 46 -26.83 -15.26 -28.53
CA GLY A 46 -26.20 -16.55 -28.24
C GLY A 46 -24.77 -16.46 -27.71
N LEU A 47 -24.14 -15.27 -27.70
CA LEU A 47 -22.84 -15.09 -27.06
C LEU A 47 -22.89 -15.47 -25.57
N THR A 48 -21.92 -16.26 -25.12
CA THR A 48 -21.78 -16.70 -23.73
C THR A 48 -20.68 -15.92 -23.02
N PHE A 49 -20.89 -15.71 -21.72
CA PHE A 49 -19.98 -14.99 -20.84
C PHE A 49 -19.93 -15.70 -19.50
N ALA A 50 -18.74 -15.76 -18.90
CA ALA A 50 -18.55 -16.40 -17.59
C ALA A 50 -19.34 -15.70 -16.47
N ASN A 51 -19.52 -14.37 -16.55
CA ASN A 51 -20.24 -13.61 -15.54
C ASN A 51 -20.73 -12.25 -16.10
N LYS A 52 -21.55 -11.57 -15.29
CA LYS A 52 -22.08 -10.22 -15.57
C LYS A 52 -20.99 -9.20 -15.88
N VAL A 53 -19.84 -9.26 -15.21
CA VAL A 53 -18.73 -8.31 -15.40
C VAL A 53 -18.15 -8.43 -16.80
N LYS A 54 -18.02 -9.67 -17.32
CA LYS A 54 -17.58 -9.90 -18.71
C LYS A 54 -18.60 -9.36 -19.74
N VAL A 55 -19.91 -9.49 -19.49
CA VAL A 55 -20.94 -8.86 -20.34
C VAL A 55 -20.79 -7.34 -20.35
N GLN A 56 -20.63 -6.72 -19.17
CA GLN A 56 -20.43 -5.28 -19.06
C GLN A 56 -19.17 -4.82 -19.80
N ARG A 57 -18.07 -5.58 -19.69
CA ARG A 57 -16.83 -5.30 -20.40
C ARG A 57 -17.04 -5.34 -21.91
N ALA A 58 -17.72 -6.35 -22.43
CA ALA A 58 -18.01 -6.45 -23.86
C ALA A 58 -18.88 -5.29 -24.38
N LEU A 59 -19.94 -4.93 -23.64
CA LEU A 59 -20.78 -3.77 -23.97
C LEU A 59 -19.95 -2.48 -24.06
N VAL A 60 -19.08 -2.23 -23.08
CA VAL A 60 -18.20 -1.04 -23.06
C VAL A 60 -17.21 -1.08 -24.22
N SER A 61 -16.55 -2.22 -24.48
CA SER A 61 -15.60 -2.35 -25.59
C SER A 61 -16.26 -2.10 -26.96
N CYS A 62 -17.45 -2.66 -27.23
CA CYS A 62 -18.18 -2.38 -28.48
C CYS A 62 -18.57 -0.90 -28.59
N ALA A 63 -19.03 -0.30 -27.49
CA ALA A 63 -19.40 1.11 -27.45
C ALA A 63 -18.20 2.04 -27.72
N LEU A 64 -17.02 1.71 -27.19
CA LEU A 64 -15.80 2.48 -27.44
C LEU A 64 -15.34 2.38 -28.89
N ASN A 65 -15.36 1.17 -29.46
CA ASN A 65 -14.94 0.92 -30.85
C ASN A 65 -15.84 1.62 -31.87
N GLU A 66 -17.16 1.64 -31.63
CA GLU A 66 -18.13 2.28 -32.53
C GLU A 66 -18.34 3.77 -32.21
N ASN A 67 -17.66 4.30 -31.18
CA ASN A 67 -17.90 5.62 -30.59
C ASN A 67 -19.40 5.90 -30.33
N LYS A 68 -20.05 4.99 -29.59
CA LYS A 68 -21.47 5.05 -29.23
C LYS A 68 -21.65 5.13 -27.72
N HIS A 69 -22.76 5.73 -27.30
CA HIS A 69 -23.19 5.72 -25.91
C HIS A 69 -24.44 4.84 -25.71
N PHE A 70 -24.43 4.08 -24.63
CA PHE A 70 -25.58 3.30 -24.18
C PHE A 70 -25.91 3.61 -22.72
N MET A 71 -27.13 3.29 -22.31
CA MET A 71 -27.55 3.29 -20.93
C MET A 71 -28.04 1.92 -20.51
N ILE A 72 -27.82 1.57 -19.25
CA ILE A 72 -28.36 0.35 -18.67
C ILE A 72 -29.83 0.58 -18.33
N THR A 73 -30.71 -0.22 -18.94
CA THR A 73 -32.16 -0.15 -18.67
C THR A 73 -32.56 -1.06 -17.52
N ARG A 74 -31.88 -2.20 -17.36
CA ARG A 74 -32.14 -3.14 -16.28
C ARG A 74 -30.88 -3.87 -15.87
N SER A 75 -30.63 -3.96 -14.57
CA SER A 75 -29.46 -4.63 -14.01
C SER A 75 -29.84 -5.33 -12.71
N THR A 76 -29.91 -6.65 -12.73
CA THR A 76 -30.16 -7.50 -11.55
C THR A 76 -29.06 -8.55 -11.44
N THR A 77 -29.14 -9.43 -10.44
CA THR A 77 -28.23 -10.58 -10.30
C THR A 77 -28.40 -11.62 -11.42
N LYS A 78 -29.54 -11.61 -12.13
CA LYS A 78 -29.88 -12.59 -13.17
C LYS A 78 -30.06 -12.00 -14.57
N LYS A 79 -30.10 -10.68 -14.73
CA LYS A 79 -30.39 -10.02 -16.02
C LYS A 79 -29.69 -8.68 -16.15
N LEU A 80 -29.16 -8.39 -17.34
CA LEU A 80 -28.52 -7.13 -17.69
C LEU A 80 -28.97 -6.73 -19.09
N CYS A 81 -29.64 -5.59 -19.21
CA CYS A 81 -30.06 -5.05 -20.49
C CYS A 81 -29.55 -3.62 -20.68
N ALA A 82 -29.17 -3.29 -21.91
CA ALA A 82 -28.66 -2.00 -22.33
C ALA A 82 -29.41 -1.54 -23.59
N LYS A 83 -29.63 -0.24 -23.71
CA LYS A 83 -30.20 0.40 -24.92
C LYS A 83 -29.35 1.61 -25.33
N CYS A 84 -29.46 2.04 -26.58
CA CYS A 84 -28.81 3.27 -27.02
C CYS A 84 -29.36 4.48 -26.26
N VAL A 85 -28.52 5.49 -26.03
CA VAL A 85 -28.96 6.77 -25.44
C VAL A 85 -29.84 7.56 -26.40
N ASP A 86 -29.61 7.42 -27.70
CA ASP A 86 -30.45 8.02 -28.74
C ASP A 86 -31.78 7.27 -28.84
N GLU A 87 -32.90 7.97 -28.61
CA GLU A 87 -34.24 7.38 -28.64
C GLU A 87 -34.67 6.91 -30.03
N SER A 88 -34.12 7.49 -31.09
CA SER A 88 -34.38 7.05 -32.46
C SER A 88 -33.67 5.73 -32.79
N CYS A 89 -32.67 5.35 -31.99
CA CYS A 89 -31.88 4.15 -32.20
C CYS A 89 -32.49 2.96 -31.47
N LYS A 90 -32.93 1.96 -32.26
CA LYS A 90 -33.53 0.72 -31.74
C LYS A 90 -32.52 -0.27 -31.14
N TRP A 91 -31.24 0.11 -31.05
CA TRP A 91 -30.21 -0.79 -30.54
C TRP A 91 -30.50 -1.20 -29.10
N TYR A 92 -30.52 -2.51 -28.88
CA TYR A 92 -30.85 -3.10 -27.60
C TYR A 92 -30.15 -4.44 -27.43
N VAL A 93 -29.56 -4.65 -26.26
CA VAL A 93 -28.94 -5.92 -25.90
C VAL A 93 -29.46 -6.34 -24.55
N CYS A 94 -29.83 -7.61 -24.40
CA CYS A 94 -30.07 -8.17 -23.08
C CYS A 94 -29.45 -9.55 -22.88
N ALA A 95 -28.63 -9.63 -21.84
CA ALA A 95 -28.01 -10.85 -21.35
C ALA A 95 -28.68 -11.34 -20.07
N VAL A 96 -28.80 -12.66 -19.93
CA VAL A 96 -29.48 -13.32 -18.81
C VAL A 96 -28.60 -14.45 -18.30
N LEU A 97 -28.55 -14.60 -16.97
CA LEU A 97 -27.95 -15.74 -16.30
C LEU A 97 -28.79 -16.99 -16.57
N LYS A 98 -28.14 -18.07 -17.03
CA LYS A 98 -28.76 -19.37 -17.26
C LYS A 98 -28.21 -20.39 -16.26
N PRO A 99 -28.92 -20.64 -15.14
CA PRO A 99 -28.49 -21.61 -14.14
C PRO A 99 -28.24 -23.00 -14.75
N ASN A 100 -29.14 -23.42 -15.65
CA ASN A 100 -29.08 -24.72 -16.34
C ASN A 100 -27.91 -24.85 -17.34
N LEU A 101 -27.15 -23.78 -17.59
CA LEU A 101 -25.95 -23.79 -18.42
C LEU A 101 -24.76 -23.37 -17.54
N HIS A 102 -24.55 -24.10 -16.44
CA HIS A 102 -23.43 -23.89 -15.51
C HIS A 102 -23.29 -22.45 -14.99
N GLY A 103 -24.41 -21.72 -14.85
CA GLY A 103 -24.38 -20.33 -14.40
C GLY A 103 -23.78 -19.34 -15.40
N LEU A 104 -23.73 -19.68 -16.70
CA LEU A 104 -23.26 -18.78 -17.73
C LEU A 104 -24.27 -17.66 -18.03
N TRP A 105 -23.74 -16.52 -18.46
CA TRP A 105 -24.52 -15.40 -18.96
C TRP A 105 -24.61 -15.47 -20.48
N ILE A 106 -25.83 -15.38 -21.03
CA ILE A 106 -26.05 -15.47 -22.48
C ILE A 106 -26.80 -14.25 -22.97
N VAL A 107 -26.36 -13.69 -24.11
CA VAL A 107 -27.11 -12.67 -24.84
C VAL A 107 -28.36 -13.31 -25.43
N THR A 108 -29.49 -13.10 -24.76
CA THR A 108 -30.80 -13.65 -25.16
C THR A 108 -31.50 -12.80 -26.22
N VAL A 109 -31.24 -11.49 -26.19
CA VAL A 109 -31.83 -10.52 -27.12
C VAL A 109 -30.74 -9.62 -27.63
N TYR A 110 -30.69 -9.46 -28.94
CA TYR A 110 -29.84 -8.50 -29.63
C TYR A 110 -30.66 -7.87 -30.76
N VAL A 111 -30.80 -6.56 -30.72
CA VAL A 111 -31.37 -5.73 -31.78
C VAL A 111 -30.27 -4.76 -32.17
N GLY A 112 -29.72 -4.93 -33.36
CA GLY A 112 -28.63 -4.11 -33.88
C GLY A 112 -28.45 -4.32 -35.39
N PRO A 113 -27.46 -3.66 -36.02
CA PRO A 113 -26.47 -2.76 -35.42
C PRO A 113 -27.05 -1.40 -34.97
N HIS A 114 -26.23 -0.55 -34.36
CA HIS A 114 -26.63 0.83 -34.07
C HIS A 114 -26.99 1.58 -35.36
N THR A 115 -28.14 2.26 -35.36
CA THR A 115 -28.57 3.13 -36.49
C THR A 115 -28.31 4.61 -36.23
N CYS A 116 -28.01 5.01 -34.99
CA CYS A 116 -27.64 6.39 -34.68
C CYS A 116 -26.30 6.77 -35.30
N ILE A 117 -26.10 8.05 -35.61
CA ILE A 117 -24.85 8.57 -36.16
C ILE A 117 -23.95 9.02 -34.97
N PRO A 118 -22.62 8.83 -35.01
CA PRO A 118 -21.73 9.29 -33.94
C PRO A 118 -21.66 10.82 -33.78
N THR A 119 -22.30 11.61 -34.65
CA THR A 119 -22.20 13.07 -34.68
C THR A 119 -22.59 13.68 -33.33
N GLY A 120 -21.61 14.25 -32.61
CA GLY A 120 -21.79 14.85 -31.29
C GLY A 120 -21.35 13.97 -30.11
N VAL A 121 -20.98 12.71 -30.32
CA VAL A 121 -20.41 11.85 -29.27
C VAL A 121 -18.93 12.21 -29.07
N ARG A 122 -18.62 12.86 -27.95
CA ARG A 122 -17.25 13.20 -27.56
C ARG A 122 -16.52 11.94 -27.10
N ASN A 123 -15.25 11.82 -27.49
CA ASN A 123 -14.30 10.82 -26.97
C ASN A 123 -13.83 11.19 -25.54
N ASP A 124 -14.77 11.35 -24.61
CA ASP A 124 -14.51 11.75 -23.21
C ASP A 124 -14.38 10.53 -22.26
N GLY A 125 -14.39 9.32 -22.83
CA GLY A 125 -14.36 8.08 -22.05
C GLY A 125 -15.57 7.94 -21.11
N ARG A 126 -16.73 8.54 -21.43
CA ARG A 126 -17.94 8.45 -20.60
C ARG A 126 -18.35 7.01 -20.33
N MET A 127 -18.26 6.14 -21.34
CA MET A 127 -18.59 4.72 -21.24
C MET A 127 -17.59 3.91 -20.41
N MET A 128 -16.38 4.41 -20.22
CA MET A 128 -15.36 3.76 -19.39
C MET A 128 -15.72 3.90 -17.92
N THR A 129 -16.02 2.78 -17.27
CA THR A 129 -16.16 2.72 -15.81
C THR A 129 -14.78 2.59 -15.16
N CYS A 130 -14.62 3.03 -13.91
CA CYS A 130 -13.35 2.87 -13.20
C CYS A 130 -12.95 1.39 -13.07
N ASN A 131 -13.92 0.46 -12.97
CA ASN A 131 -13.64 -0.98 -12.92
C ASN A 131 -13.14 -1.52 -14.26
N PHE A 132 -13.65 -0.98 -15.38
CA PHE A 132 -13.16 -1.31 -16.72
C PHE A 132 -11.69 -0.88 -16.88
N ILE A 133 -11.40 0.38 -16.55
CA ILE A 133 -10.04 0.94 -16.59
C ILE A 133 -9.12 0.19 -15.63
N ALA A 134 -9.57 -0.12 -14.41
CA ALA A 134 -8.79 -0.83 -13.39
C ALA A 134 -8.30 -2.18 -13.91
N ALA A 135 -9.15 -2.92 -14.63
CA ALA A 135 -8.78 -4.20 -15.23
C ALA A 135 -7.77 -4.05 -16.38
N ASP A 136 -7.79 -2.94 -17.12
CA ASP A 136 -6.82 -2.68 -18.20
C ASP A 136 -5.44 -2.25 -17.68
N ILE A 137 -5.41 -1.43 -16.63
CA ILE A 137 -4.16 -0.93 -16.06
C ILE A 137 -3.52 -1.92 -15.08
N LEU A 138 -4.21 -2.99 -14.71
CA LEU A 138 -3.78 -3.92 -13.66
C LEU A 138 -2.40 -4.52 -13.97
N GLN A 139 -2.21 -5.04 -15.18
CA GLN A 139 -0.92 -5.63 -15.59
C GLN A 139 0.22 -4.60 -15.49
N LYS A 140 -0.03 -3.36 -15.94
CA LYS A 140 0.97 -2.29 -15.86
C LYS A 140 1.33 -1.95 -14.41
N LEU A 141 0.35 -1.96 -13.51
CA LEU A 141 0.58 -1.70 -12.09
C LEU A 141 1.26 -2.86 -11.37
N CYS A 142 1.09 -4.10 -11.84
CA CYS A 142 1.88 -5.24 -11.35
C CYS A 142 3.37 -5.07 -11.65
N GLU A 143 3.73 -4.51 -12.81
CA GLU A 143 5.11 -4.18 -13.15
C GLU A 143 5.64 -2.99 -12.34
N ASP A 144 4.83 -1.91 -12.25
CA ASP A 144 5.18 -0.71 -11.52
C ASP A 144 3.93 -0.03 -10.96
N HIS A 145 3.67 -0.26 -9.67
CA HIS A 145 2.54 0.33 -8.95
C HIS A 145 2.72 1.83 -8.69
N THR A 146 3.95 2.37 -8.83
CA THR A 146 4.24 3.79 -8.65
C THR A 146 3.87 4.63 -9.88
N THR A 147 3.61 3.98 -11.03
CA THR A 147 3.29 4.64 -12.30
C THR A 147 2.29 5.80 -12.14
N PRO A 148 2.63 7.03 -12.59
CA PRO A 148 1.77 8.20 -12.42
C PRO A 148 0.42 8.09 -13.16
N VAL A 149 -0.64 8.65 -12.57
CA VAL A 149 -1.99 8.66 -13.16
C VAL A 149 -2.01 9.29 -14.55
N LYS A 150 -1.18 10.32 -14.78
CA LYS A 150 -1.04 10.97 -16.10
C LYS A 150 -0.58 9.98 -17.19
N TYR A 151 0.36 9.10 -16.86
CA TYR A 151 0.85 8.08 -17.78
C TYR A 151 -0.22 7.02 -18.06
N LEU A 152 -0.89 6.53 -17.01
CA LEU A 152 -1.99 5.57 -17.14
C LEU A 152 -3.12 6.11 -18.03
N ARG A 153 -3.43 7.40 -17.88
CA ARG A 153 -4.42 8.07 -18.73
C ARG A 153 -3.99 8.11 -20.19
N SER A 154 -2.73 8.47 -20.47
CA SER A 154 -2.19 8.46 -21.84
C SER A 154 -2.19 7.07 -22.47
N MET A 155 -1.91 6.03 -21.67
CA MET A 155 -1.97 4.64 -22.12
C MET A 155 -3.39 4.23 -22.52
N ILE A 156 -4.40 4.60 -21.73
CA ILE A 156 -5.81 4.34 -22.05
C ILE A 156 -6.27 5.13 -23.27
N GLU A 157 -5.86 6.40 -23.39
CA GLU A 157 -6.13 7.25 -24.56
C GLU A 157 -5.56 6.63 -25.85
N SER A 158 -4.34 6.09 -25.79
CA SER A 158 -3.71 5.40 -26.93
C SER A 158 -4.40 4.08 -27.28
N LYS A 159 -4.76 3.28 -26.27
CA LYS A 159 -5.41 1.96 -26.46
C LYS A 159 -6.81 2.08 -27.09
N TYR A 160 -7.57 3.11 -26.74
CA TYR A 160 -8.96 3.28 -27.14
C TYR A 160 -9.16 4.50 -28.05
N GLN A 161 -8.39 4.59 -29.14
CA GLN A 161 -8.58 5.54 -30.24
C GLN A 161 -8.86 7.00 -29.82
N GLY A 162 -8.18 7.47 -28.77
CA GLY A 162 -8.30 8.85 -28.29
C GLY A 162 -9.46 9.11 -27.31
N HIS A 163 -10.12 8.08 -26.76
CA HIS A 163 -11.04 8.23 -25.63
C HIS A 163 -10.29 8.73 -24.39
N LYS A 164 -10.66 9.93 -23.92
CA LYS A 164 -9.99 10.66 -22.84
C LYS A 164 -10.78 10.59 -21.53
N PRO A 165 -10.66 9.51 -20.73
CA PRO A 165 -11.29 9.47 -19.42
C PRO A 165 -10.77 10.61 -18.52
N SER A 166 -11.63 11.08 -17.61
CA SER A 166 -11.23 12.10 -16.66
C SER A 166 -10.09 11.61 -15.75
N TYR A 167 -9.28 12.54 -15.25
CA TYR A 167 -8.21 12.23 -14.30
C TYR A 167 -8.72 11.43 -13.10
N TYR A 168 -9.84 11.86 -12.52
CA TYR A 168 -10.46 11.20 -11.37
C TYR A 168 -10.86 9.74 -11.66
N LYS A 169 -11.41 9.44 -12.85
CA LYS A 169 -11.75 8.05 -13.22
C LYS A 169 -10.50 7.15 -13.25
N VAL A 170 -9.40 7.64 -13.82
CA VAL A 170 -8.14 6.88 -13.89
C VAL A 170 -7.51 6.76 -12.51
N TRP A 171 -7.59 7.80 -11.68
CA TRP A 171 -7.13 7.74 -10.29
C TRP A 171 -7.93 6.71 -9.47
N ASP A 172 -9.27 6.72 -9.52
CA ASP A 172 -10.12 5.74 -8.84
C ASP A 172 -9.86 4.31 -9.37
N ALA A 173 -9.68 4.17 -10.68
CA ALA A 173 -9.28 2.89 -11.28
C ALA A 173 -7.94 2.39 -10.74
N LYS A 174 -6.95 3.28 -10.60
CA LYS A 174 -5.64 2.96 -10.00
C LYS A 174 -5.81 2.48 -8.55
N GLN A 175 -6.62 3.17 -7.73
CA GLN A 175 -6.87 2.75 -6.35
C GLN A 175 -7.52 1.36 -6.28
N LYS A 176 -8.49 1.07 -7.16
CA LYS A 176 -9.13 -0.24 -7.24
C LYS A 176 -8.20 -1.35 -7.70
N ALA A 177 -7.33 -1.07 -8.67
CA ALA A 177 -6.32 -2.02 -9.12
C ALA A 177 -5.29 -2.32 -8.01
N ILE A 178 -4.79 -1.29 -7.32
CA ILE A 178 -3.92 -1.43 -6.14
C ILE A 178 -4.60 -2.24 -5.05
N GLY A 179 -5.87 -1.93 -4.74
CA GLY A 179 -6.64 -2.67 -3.74
C GLY A 179 -6.83 -4.16 -4.11
N LYS A 180 -6.91 -4.48 -5.40
CA LYS A 180 -6.96 -5.88 -5.86
C LYS A 180 -5.60 -6.59 -5.72
N MET A 181 -4.49 -5.87 -5.87
CA MET A 181 -3.13 -6.43 -5.77
C MET A 181 -2.71 -6.64 -4.31
N PHE A 182 -2.90 -5.63 -3.46
CA PHE A 182 -2.36 -5.62 -2.09
C PHE A 182 -3.40 -5.88 -1.01
N GLY A 183 -4.69 -5.89 -1.37
CA GLY A 183 -5.79 -5.86 -0.41
C GLY A 183 -6.23 -4.42 -0.11
N ASN A 184 -7.33 -4.30 0.63
CA ASN A 184 -7.77 -2.97 1.11
C ASN A 184 -6.94 -2.51 2.33
N TRP A 185 -7.18 -1.28 2.76
CA TRP A 185 -6.44 -0.67 3.85
C TRP A 185 -6.66 -1.43 5.17
N GLU A 186 -7.90 -1.85 5.43
CA GLU A 186 -8.31 -2.61 6.59
C GLU A 186 -7.59 -3.98 6.66
N GLU A 187 -7.57 -4.71 5.56
CA GLU A 187 -6.85 -5.98 5.40
C GLU A 187 -5.34 -5.83 5.63
N SER A 188 -4.75 -4.69 5.24
CA SER A 188 -3.32 -4.43 5.48
C SER A 188 -2.99 -4.36 6.97
N TYR A 189 -3.82 -3.71 7.79
CA TYR A 189 -3.62 -3.67 9.24
C TYR A 189 -3.87 -5.04 9.89
N GLN A 190 -4.84 -5.81 9.40
CA GLN A 190 -5.06 -7.19 9.86
C GLN A 190 -3.88 -8.11 9.50
N ARG A 191 -3.30 -7.95 8.31
CA ARG A 191 -2.09 -8.68 7.89
C ARG A 191 -0.89 -8.31 8.73
N LEU A 192 -0.74 -7.03 9.11
CA LEU A 192 0.34 -6.60 10.00
C LEU A 192 0.30 -7.34 11.34
N GLN A 193 -0.88 -7.51 11.94
CA GLN A 193 -1.01 -8.28 13.17
C GLN A 193 -0.56 -9.74 12.98
N LYS A 194 -1.05 -10.41 11.93
CA LYS A 194 -0.65 -11.79 11.61
C LYS A 194 0.86 -11.93 11.37
N LEU A 195 1.45 -10.97 10.67
CA LEU A 195 2.88 -10.93 10.38
C LEU A 195 3.72 -10.80 11.67
N LEU A 196 3.33 -9.90 12.57
CA LEU A 196 4.03 -9.70 13.84
C LEU A 196 3.93 -10.93 14.74
N MET A 197 2.79 -11.65 14.71
CA MET A 197 2.67 -12.94 15.40
C MET A 197 3.59 -14.00 14.80
N ALA A 198 3.70 -14.07 13.48
CA ALA A 198 4.63 -14.98 12.82
C ALA A 198 6.10 -14.67 13.16
N TYR A 199 6.46 -13.39 13.33
CA TYR A 199 7.81 -13.02 13.78
C TYR A 199 8.10 -13.46 15.22
N ILE A 200 7.11 -13.38 16.11
CA ILE A 200 7.24 -13.88 17.48
C ILE A 200 7.36 -15.40 17.51
N ASP A 201 6.60 -16.10 16.67
CA ASP A 201 6.66 -17.57 16.55
C ASP A 201 8.03 -18.03 16.03
N GLN A 202 8.59 -17.31 15.05
CA GLN A 202 9.91 -17.59 14.49
C GLN A 202 11.07 -17.25 15.44
N ASP A 203 10.93 -16.17 16.22
CA ASP A 203 11.91 -15.75 17.22
C ASP A 203 11.22 -15.13 18.43
N SER A 204 11.15 -15.91 19.51
CA SER A 204 10.50 -15.52 20.77
C SER A 204 11.17 -14.33 21.47
N THR A 205 12.37 -13.92 21.04
CA THR A 205 13.04 -12.72 21.57
C THR A 205 12.58 -11.42 20.87
N THR A 206 11.80 -11.53 19.79
CA THR A 206 11.11 -10.39 19.16
C THR A 206 10.05 -9.83 20.10
N GLN A 207 10.10 -8.52 20.35
CA GLN A 207 9.14 -7.84 21.20
C GLN A 207 8.12 -7.06 20.38
N VAL A 208 6.84 -7.22 20.70
CA VAL A 208 5.73 -6.51 20.06
C VAL A 208 4.81 -5.95 21.15
N PHE A 209 4.44 -4.67 21.04
CA PHE A 209 3.49 -4.03 21.93
C PHE A 209 2.32 -3.45 21.14
N TYR A 210 1.11 -3.70 21.62
CA TYR A 210 -0.12 -3.12 21.07
C TYR A 210 -0.71 -2.12 22.05
N ARG A 211 -1.30 -1.05 21.50
CA ARG A 211 -2.22 -0.18 22.20
C ARG A 211 -3.54 -0.19 21.47
N THR A 212 -4.61 -0.58 22.14
CA THR A 212 -5.95 -0.62 21.59
C THR A 212 -6.88 0.36 22.30
N LYS A 213 -7.97 0.72 21.65
CA LYS A 213 -9.10 1.45 22.24
C LYS A 213 -10.32 0.53 22.26
N PRO A 214 -11.08 0.47 23.35
CA PRO A 214 -12.33 -0.26 23.38
C PRO A 214 -13.36 0.41 22.46
N THR A 215 -14.27 -0.37 21.92
CA THR A 215 -15.44 0.06 21.14
C THR A 215 -16.72 -0.20 21.92
N SER A 216 -17.83 0.40 21.47
CA SER A 216 -19.16 0.22 22.07
C SER A 216 -19.81 -1.13 21.76
N GLU A 217 -19.25 -1.89 20.82
CA GLU A 217 -19.68 -3.25 20.48
C GLU A 217 -18.83 -4.25 21.26
N ASP A 218 -19.48 -5.27 21.84
CA ASP A 218 -18.79 -6.35 22.54
C ASP A 218 -17.79 -7.06 21.60
N ASP A 219 -16.65 -7.49 22.16
CA ASP A 219 -15.56 -8.21 21.48
C ASP A 219 -14.85 -7.51 20.32
N THR A 220 -15.01 -6.18 20.18
CA THR A 220 -14.25 -5.40 19.20
C THR A 220 -13.28 -4.43 19.89
N VAL A 221 -12.14 -4.19 19.23
CA VAL A 221 -11.16 -3.19 19.66
C VAL A 221 -10.59 -2.47 18.45
N ILE A 222 -10.31 -1.18 18.59
CA ILE A 222 -9.62 -0.39 17.58
C ILE A 222 -8.13 -0.44 17.87
N LEU A 223 -7.34 -0.89 16.89
CA LEU A 223 -5.90 -0.72 16.93
C LEU A 223 -5.57 0.78 16.95
N HIS A 224 -4.96 1.23 18.06
CA HIS A 224 -4.48 2.60 18.17
C HIS A 224 -3.02 2.66 17.73
N TYR A 225 -2.12 1.97 18.43
CA TYR A 225 -0.69 1.91 18.15
C TYR A 225 -0.17 0.47 18.11
N VAL A 226 0.88 0.24 17.31
CA VAL A 226 1.66 -1.00 17.36
C VAL A 226 3.15 -0.67 17.30
N TYR A 227 3.94 -1.37 18.09
CA TYR A 227 5.39 -1.26 18.17
C TYR A 227 5.99 -2.66 17.99
N TRP A 228 7.14 -2.75 17.33
CA TRP A 228 7.94 -3.96 17.34
C TRP A 228 9.44 -3.69 17.27
N SER A 229 10.22 -4.61 17.81
CA SER A 229 11.67 -4.67 17.68
C SER A 229 12.09 -6.14 17.56
N PHE A 230 12.92 -6.44 16.57
CA PHE A 230 13.36 -7.81 16.29
C PHE A 230 14.38 -8.27 17.33
N GLY A 231 14.26 -9.52 17.77
CA GLY A 231 15.21 -10.15 18.70
C GLY A 231 16.69 -9.90 18.37
N PRO A 232 17.13 -10.12 17.11
CA PRO A 232 18.50 -9.88 16.70
C PRO A 232 18.87 -8.39 16.71
N SER A 233 17.92 -7.48 16.45
CA SER A 233 18.14 -6.03 16.57
C SER A 233 18.38 -5.64 18.04
N ILE A 234 17.61 -6.18 18.97
CA ILE A 234 17.77 -5.93 20.41
C ILE A 234 19.13 -6.45 20.89
N ALA A 235 19.45 -7.71 20.57
CA ALA A 235 20.70 -8.35 20.96
C ALA A 235 21.92 -7.68 20.30
N GLY A 236 21.78 -7.21 19.06
CA GLY A 236 22.82 -6.56 18.29
C GLY A 236 23.15 -5.14 18.76
N PHE A 237 22.20 -4.44 19.38
CA PHE A 237 22.37 -3.05 19.80
C PHE A 237 23.57 -2.85 20.75
N LYS A 238 23.90 -3.84 21.59
CA LYS A 238 25.05 -3.77 22.50
C LYS A 238 26.41 -3.64 21.78
N TYR A 239 26.46 -3.98 20.50
CA TYR A 239 27.66 -3.82 19.65
C TYR A 239 27.61 -2.55 18.79
N CYS A 240 26.51 -1.80 18.85
CA CYS A 240 26.38 -0.51 18.20
C CYS A 240 26.99 0.60 19.07
N LYS A 241 27.22 1.75 18.45
CA LYS A 241 27.52 2.97 19.21
C LYS A 241 26.31 3.28 20.12
N PRO A 242 26.52 3.83 21.33
CA PRO A 242 25.45 4.15 22.28
C PRO A 242 24.67 5.42 21.87
N VAL A 243 24.28 5.50 20.59
CA VAL A 243 23.56 6.61 19.97
C VAL A 243 22.39 6.05 19.19
N ILE A 244 21.19 6.52 19.50
CA ILE A 244 19.95 6.17 18.82
C ILE A 244 19.40 7.43 18.15
N SER A 245 19.17 7.37 16.84
CA SER A 245 18.42 8.38 16.12
C SER A 245 16.96 7.93 15.97
N ILE A 246 16.02 8.81 16.32
CA ILE A 246 14.58 8.57 16.12
C ILE A 246 14.00 9.59 15.14
N ASP A 247 13.11 9.12 14.26
CA ASP A 247 12.40 9.96 13.30
C ASP A 247 11.01 9.40 12.99
N GLY A 248 10.13 10.26 12.48
CA GLY A 248 8.79 9.92 12.02
C GLY A 248 8.64 10.13 10.52
N THR A 249 7.93 9.23 9.83
CA THR A 249 7.54 9.43 8.44
C THR A 249 6.05 9.18 8.24
N HIS A 250 5.48 9.82 7.23
CA HIS A 250 4.06 9.70 6.90
C HIS A 250 3.79 8.38 6.17
N LEU A 251 2.80 7.63 6.64
CA LEU A 251 2.21 6.56 5.87
C LEU A 251 1.17 7.14 4.93
N TYR A 252 1.16 6.64 3.70
CA TYR A 252 0.16 6.98 2.71
C TYR A 252 -1.07 6.09 2.87
N GLY A 253 -2.24 6.64 2.60
CA GLY A 253 -3.49 5.89 2.55
C GLY A 253 -4.63 6.54 3.30
N LYS A 254 -5.72 5.78 3.43
CA LYS A 254 -6.98 6.23 4.05
C LYS A 254 -6.79 6.74 5.49
N TYR A 255 -5.92 6.09 6.26
CA TYR A 255 -5.76 6.35 7.69
C TYR A 255 -4.66 7.35 8.04
N GLN A 256 -3.82 7.73 7.07
CA GLN A 256 -2.76 8.76 7.21
C GLN A 256 -1.87 8.61 8.46
N GLY A 257 -1.62 7.37 8.91
CA GLY A 257 -0.82 7.10 10.10
C GLY A 257 0.64 7.53 9.94
N LYS A 258 1.42 7.36 11.01
CA LYS A 258 2.86 7.67 11.05
C LYS A 258 3.66 6.43 11.40
N LEU A 259 4.77 6.21 10.70
CA LEU A 259 5.77 5.22 11.05
C LEU A 259 6.88 5.92 11.82
N LEU A 260 7.02 5.60 13.10
CA LEU A 260 8.14 6.01 13.94
C LEU A 260 9.23 4.95 13.87
N VAL A 261 10.48 5.38 13.74
CA VAL A 261 11.62 4.46 13.62
C VAL A 261 12.71 4.88 14.60
N ALA A 262 13.29 3.91 15.30
CA ALA A 262 14.53 4.06 16.04
C ALA A 262 15.64 3.31 15.29
N MET A 263 16.77 3.99 15.09
CA MET A 263 17.94 3.46 14.40
C MET A 263 19.19 3.74 15.26
N ALA A 264 20.07 2.74 15.36
CA ALA A 264 21.41 2.90 15.90
C ALA A 264 22.43 3.01 14.76
N THR A 265 23.69 3.21 15.13
CA THR A 265 24.81 3.17 14.21
C THR A 265 25.77 2.08 14.66
N ASP A 266 26.09 1.13 13.79
CA ASP A 266 27.02 0.06 14.12
C ASP A 266 28.48 0.56 14.21
N ALA A 267 29.40 -0.34 14.57
CA ALA A 267 30.83 -0.03 14.64
C ALA A 267 31.42 0.39 13.28
N ASN A 268 30.80 -0.01 12.17
CA ASN A 268 31.21 0.31 10.80
C ASN A 268 30.48 1.53 10.21
N ASN A 269 29.86 2.35 11.07
CA ASN A 269 29.11 3.55 10.67
C ASN A 269 27.94 3.27 9.71
N LYS A 270 27.35 2.07 9.74
CA LYS A 270 26.15 1.73 8.99
C LYS A 270 24.91 1.92 9.87
N VAL A 271 23.81 2.21 9.19
CA VAL A 271 22.50 2.34 9.84
C VAL A 271 22.05 0.96 10.30
N PHE A 272 21.73 0.86 11.58
CA PHE A 272 21.26 -0.36 12.21
C PHE A 272 19.81 -0.16 12.69
N PRO A 273 18.79 -0.76 12.04
CA PRO A 273 17.41 -0.62 12.46
C PRO A 273 17.18 -1.30 13.81
N LEU A 274 16.64 -0.55 14.78
CA LEU A 274 16.44 -1.02 16.14
C LEU A 274 14.97 -1.31 16.43
N ALA A 275 14.07 -0.37 16.15
CA ALA A 275 12.66 -0.53 16.47
C ALA A 275 11.76 0.31 15.57
N PHE A 276 10.49 -0.08 15.52
CA PHE A 276 9.48 0.53 14.66
C PHE A 276 8.16 0.68 15.42
N ALA A 277 7.37 1.67 15.05
CA ALA A 277 5.99 1.77 15.49
C ALA A 277 5.08 2.43 14.46
N VAL A 278 3.86 1.94 14.33
CA VAL A 278 2.78 2.61 13.62
C VAL A 278 1.88 3.31 14.63
N VAL A 279 1.71 4.62 14.45
CA VAL A 279 0.88 5.47 15.32
C VAL A 279 -0.11 6.30 14.50
N ASP A 280 -1.14 6.84 15.15
CA ASP A 280 -2.18 7.66 14.51
C ASP A 280 -1.64 9.01 14.03
N CYS A 281 -0.83 9.66 14.86
CA CYS A 281 -0.19 10.94 14.55
C CYS A 281 1.08 11.13 15.39
N GLU A 282 1.93 12.08 15.00
CA GLU A 282 3.04 12.54 15.84
C GLU A 282 2.49 13.50 16.89
N SER A 283 2.36 13.02 18.12
CA SER A 283 1.81 13.76 19.26
C SER A 283 2.64 13.48 20.50
N GLY A 284 2.46 14.28 21.56
CA GLY A 284 3.08 13.99 22.85
C GLY A 284 2.75 12.59 23.37
N SER A 285 1.52 12.13 23.15
CA SER A 285 1.04 10.81 23.57
C SER A 285 1.67 9.66 22.79
N SER A 286 1.82 9.79 21.47
CA SER A 286 2.43 8.74 20.64
C SER A 286 3.93 8.66 20.87
N TRP A 287 4.64 9.79 20.96
CA TRP A 287 6.06 9.81 21.29
C TRP A 287 6.37 9.26 22.68
N ARG A 288 5.56 9.62 23.69
CA ARG A 288 5.71 9.05 25.05
C ARG A 288 5.51 7.54 25.05
N TRP A 289 4.51 7.05 24.33
CA TRP A 289 4.25 5.62 24.22
C TRP A 289 5.38 4.89 23.49
N PHE A 290 5.84 5.41 22.35
CA PHE A 290 6.95 4.86 21.58
C PHE A 290 8.24 4.76 22.40
N LEU A 291 8.62 5.84 23.09
CA LEU A 291 9.83 5.86 23.92
C LEU A 291 9.72 4.96 25.15
N LYS A 292 8.51 4.81 25.71
CA LYS A 292 8.25 3.79 26.74
C LYS A 292 8.49 2.39 26.20
N CYS A 293 7.90 2.03 25.05
CA CYS A 293 8.11 0.72 24.43
C CYS A 293 9.59 0.49 24.11
N LEU A 294 10.29 1.48 23.56
CA LEU A 294 11.72 1.40 23.29
C LEU A 294 12.51 1.15 24.58
N ARG A 295 12.26 1.91 25.65
CA ARG A 295 12.90 1.68 26.95
C ARG A 295 12.68 0.26 27.46
N ASP A 296 11.43 -0.18 27.47
CA ASP A 296 11.05 -1.48 28.02
C ASP A 296 11.69 -2.61 27.18
N THR A 297 11.92 -2.36 25.88
CA THR A 297 12.61 -3.27 24.96
C THR A 297 14.12 -3.34 25.19
N ILE A 298 14.82 -2.19 25.21
CA ILE A 298 16.29 -2.16 25.19
C ILE A 298 16.92 -1.89 26.57
N GLY A 299 16.13 -1.66 27.61
CA GLY A 299 16.63 -1.22 28.91
C GLY A 299 17.72 -2.12 29.50
N HIS A 300 17.63 -3.43 29.25
CA HIS A 300 18.57 -4.45 29.72
C HIS A 300 19.85 -4.56 28.88
N VAL A 301 19.91 -3.92 27.70
CA VAL A 301 21.10 -3.87 26.82
C VAL A 301 21.70 -2.47 26.73
N ILE A 302 21.19 -1.50 27.48
CA ILE A 302 21.78 -0.16 27.59
C ILE A 302 23.09 -0.25 28.40
N PRO A 303 24.22 0.30 27.90
CA PRO A 303 25.46 0.40 28.67
C PRO A 303 25.29 1.21 29.96
N ASP A 304 26.10 0.95 30.98
CA ASP A 304 26.04 1.70 32.24
C ASP A 304 26.37 3.19 32.08
N GLU A 305 27.19 3.55 31.09
CA GLU A 305 27.48 4.95 30.71
C GLU A 305 26.25 5.66 30.12
N GLY A 306 25.20 4.91 29.76
CA GLY A 306 23.99 5.42 29.15
C GLY A 306 24.04 5.49 27.63
N ILE A 307 23.00 6.09 27.06
CA ILE A 307 22.83 6.29 25.61
C ILE A 307 22.48 7.73 25.28
N CYS A 308 22.79 8.16 24.07
CA CYS A 308 22.35 9.43 23.51
C CYS A 308 21.21 9.20 22.51
N ILE A 309 20.07 9.87 22.70
CA ILE A 309 18.99 9.91 21.73
C ILE A 309 19.07 11.21 20.93
N ILE A 310 19.09 11.09 19.61
CA ILE A 310 19.04 12.19 18.66
C ILE A 310 17.66 12.21 18.00
N SER A 311 16.98 13.34 18.05
CA SER A 311 15.65 13.49 17.43
C SER A 311 15.43 14.87 16.84
N ASP A 312 14.28 15.10 16.23
CA ASP A 312 13.80 16.45 15.94
C ASP A 312 13.52 17.27 17.22
N ARG A 313 12.95 18.48 17.06
CA ARG A 313 12.63 19.40 18.17
C ARG A 313 11.22 19.21 18.75
N HIS A 314 10.52 18.11 18.46
CA HIS A 314 9.14 17.92 18.87
C HIS A 314 9.01 17.88 20.41
N LEU A 315 8.10 18.70 20.96
CA LEU A 315 7.96 18.88 22.42
C LEU A 315 7.59 17.57 23.12
N GLY A 316 6.82 16.72 22.45
CA GLY A 316 6.47 15.37 22.92
C GLY A 316 7.68 14.49 23.24
N ILE A 317 8.73 14.58 22.42
CA ILE A 317 9.97 13.80 22.61
C ILE A 317 10.73 14.32 23.82
N LYS A 318 10.92 15.64 23.92
CA LYS A 318 11.61 16.27 25.05
C LYS A 318 10.97 15.87 26.37
N ASN A 319 9.64 15.96 26.45
CA ASN A 319 8.89 15.62 27.65
C ASN A 319 8.98 14.13 27.97
N ALA A 320 8.99 13.25 26.96
CA ALA A 320 9.13 11.82 27.17
C ALA A 320 10.54 11.44 27.69
N ILE A 321 11.60 12.04 27.14
CA ILE A 321 12.98 11.78 27.59
C ILE A 321 13.24 12.39 28.97
N ALA A 322 12.71 13.58 29.27
CA ALA A 322 12.87 14.20 30.59
C ALA A 322 12.27 13.35 31.73
N ASN A 323 11.26 12.53 31.43
CA ASN A 323 10.63 11.58 32.36
C ASN A 323 11.25 10.18 32.28
N TRP A 324 12.38 10.00 31.60
CA TRP A 324 13.07 8.72 31.57
C TRP A 324 13.68 8.42 32.95
N PRO A 325 13.52 7.20 33.50
CA PRO A 325 14.06 6.85 34.81
C PRO A 325 15.58 7.08 34.91
N ARG A 326 16.04 7.56 36.06
CA ARG A 326 17.47 7.62 36.38
C ARG A 326 17.98 6.23 36.76
N GLY A 327 19.29 6.03 36.65
CA GLY A 327 19.95 4.84 37.20
C GLY A 327 19.79 4.76 38.72
N GLU A 328 20.10 3.59 39.30
CA GLU A 328 20.10 3.38 40.75
C GLU A 328 21.06 4.35 41.48
N ASP A 329 22.12 4.76 40.79
CA ASP A 329 23.10 5.77 41.23
C ASP A 329 22.60 7.22 41.10
N GLY A 330 21.35 7.43 40.69
CA GLY A 330 20.73 8.73 40.45
C GLY A 330 21.21 9.43 39.17
N ARG A 331 22.10 8.83 38.37
CA ARG A 331 22.63 9.44 37.16
C ARG A 331 21.65 9.30 35.98
N PRO A 332 21.60 10.29 35.06
CA PRO A 332 20.85 10.13 33.82
C PRO A 332 21.49 9.02 32.96
N ARG A 333 20.70 8.01 32.57
CA ARG A 333 21.12 6.98 31.61
C ARG A 333 20.80 7.33 30.16
N VAL A 334 20.04 8.41 29.93
CA VAL A 334 19.65 8.86 28.60
C VAL A 334 19.91 10.35 28.46
N PHE A 335 20.68 10.70 27.44
CA PHE A 335 20.97 12.07 27.05
C PHE A 335 20.21 12.41 25.77
N HIS A 336 19.77 13.65 25.62
CA HIS A 336 19.06 14.12 24.42
C HIS A 336 19.90 15.13 23.65
N ARG A 337 19.91 15.00 22.33
CA ARG A 337 20.46 15.98 21.39
C ARG A 337 19.50 16.22 20.23
N TYR A 338 19.54 17.41 19.67
CA TYR A 338 18.77 17.72 18.48
C TYR A 338 19.52 17.28 17.23
N CYS A 339 18.79 16.70 16.29
CA CYS A 339 19.28 16.38 14.97
C CYS A 339 19.71 17.67 14.26
N LEU A 340 21.00 17.80 13.97
CA LEU A 340 21.58 18.97 13.32
C LEU A 340 20.92 19.25 11.96
N ARG A 341 20.57 18.19 11.20
CA ARG A 341 19.82 18.30 9.95
C ARG A 341 18.49 19.02 10.14
N HIS A 342 17.72 18.64 11.17
CA HIS A 342 16.44 19.28 11.48
C HIS A 342 16.61 20.71 12.00
N VAL A 343 17.61 20.95 12.84
CA VAL A 343 17.94 22.31 13.32
C VAL A 343 18.27 23.23 12.14
N ALA A 344 19.15 22.81 11.24
CA ALA A 344 19.54 23.58 10.06
C ALA A 344 18.37 23.74 9.06
N SER A 345 17.53 22.72 8.90
CA SER A 345 16.34 22.83 8.05
C SER A 345 15.37 23.87 8.60
N ASN A 346 15.05 23.82 9.90
CA ASN A 346 14.16 24.79 10.55
C ASN A 346 14.73 26.20 10.49
N PHE A 347 16.04 26.36 10.73
CA PHE A 347 16.74 27.63 10.56
C PHE A 347 16.55 28.17 9.13
N ASN A 348 16.73 27.32 8.11
CA ASN A 348 16.54 27.74 6.73
C ASN A 348 15.08 28.06 6.37
N THR A 349 14.09 27.44 7.01
CA THR A 349 12.68 27.82 6.84
C THR A 349 12.43 29.26 7.28
N HIS A 350 13.10 29.70 8.34
CA HIS A 350 12.98 31.07 8.85
C HIS A 350 13.78 32.10 8.04
N TYR A 351 15.05 31.82 7.73
CA TYR A 351 15.95 32.79 7.09
C TYR A 351 16.03 32.68 5.57
N GLN A 352 15.58 31.55 5.00
CA GLN A 352 15.53 31.28 3.56
C GLN A 352 16.85 31.53 2.82
N ASN A 353 17.98 31.23 3.48
CA ASN A 353 19.31 31.52 2.97
C ASN A 353 20.22 30.29 3.08
N SER A 354 20.62 29.75 1.93
CA SER A 354 21.43 28.54 1.82
C SER A 354 22.85 28.71 2.39
N THR A 355 23.44 29.90 2.29
CA THR A 355 24.75 30.22 2.86
C THR A 355 24.70 30.20 4.38
N LEU A 356 23.69 30.83 4.98
CA LEU A 356 23.51 30.80 6.44
C LEU A 356 23.19 29.39 6.96
N LYS A 357 22.40 28.61 6.21
CA LYS A 357 22.17 27.19 6.51
C LYS A 357 23.48 26.40 6.53
N SER A 358 24.36 26.62 5.55
CA SER A 358 25.67 25.97 5.46
C SER A 358 26.58 26.37 6.62
N ALA A 359 26.61 27.66 6.99
CA ALA A 359 27.36 28.13 8.16
C ALA A 359 26.84 27.50 9.47
N ALA A 360 25.52 27.42 9.66
CA ALA A 360 24.91 26.78 10.82
C ALA A 360 25.25 25.27 10.90
N LEU A 361 25.26 24.56 9.77
CA LEU A 361 25.71 23.17 9.70
C LEU A 361 27.19 23.04 10.08
N LYS A 362 28.08 23.87 9.52
CA LYS A 362 29.51 23.87 9.84
C LYS A 362 29.77 24.12 11.32
N ALA A 363 29.05 25.07 11.92
CA ALA A 363 29.14 25.33 13.35
C ALA A 363 28.73 24.11 14.20
N GLY A 364 27.66 23.41 13.81
CA GLY A 364 27.21 22.21 14.51
C GLY A 364 28.11 20.98 14.33
N TYR A 365 28.93 20.91 13.27
CA TYR A 365 29.93 19.85 13.11
C TYR A 365 31.23 20.11 13.89
N ALA A 366 31.45 21.34 14.37
CA ALA A 366 32.64 21.73 15.11
C ALA A 366 32.54 21.46 16.64
N THR A 367 31.38 21.00 17.11
CA THR A 367 31.06 20.65 18.50
C THR A 367 30.94 19.15 18.65
#